data_AF-A0A968V259-F1
#
_entry.id   AF-A0A968V259-F1
#
_cell.length_a   1.000
_cell.length_b   1.000
_cell.length_c   1.000
_cell.angle_alpha   90.00
_cell.angle_beta   90.00
_cell.angle_gamma   90.00
#
_symmetry.space_group_name_H-M   'P 1'
#
loop_
_entity.id
_entity.type
_entity.pdbx_description
1 polymer ?
#
loop_
_entity_poly.entity_id
_entity_poly.type
_entity_poly.pdbx_seq_one_letter_code
_entity_poly.pdbx_strand_id
1 'polypeptide(L)'
;EDLRKYLARRKHPLANFARIQSMEIVERSRSGRVLKLVVQTDKGMVALHKTEVRSAFVPPRSTLFYLEPVYGTNRALQGYAFVGGGFGHGVGLSQYGSYNLARLGWTPAKILSFYYPGTTIQPLNDSLVFWRRGE
;
A
#
# COMPACT_ATOMS: atom_id res chain seq x y z
N GLU A 1 -1.81 -18.33 -6.80
CA GLU A 1 -1.54 -19.06 -5.54
C GLU A 1 -1.66 -18.17 -4.30
N ASP A 2 -1.04 -16.98 -4.30
CA ASP A 2 -1.04 -16.09 -3.12
C ASP A 2 -2.44 -15.75 -2.58
N LEU A 3 -3.36 -15.34 -3.47
CA LEU A 3 -4.72 -15.01 -3.07
C LEU A 3 -5.43 -16.19 -2.40
N ARG A 4 -5.22 -17.42 -2.90
CA ARG A 4 -5.78 -18.64 -2.31
C ARG A 4 -5.27 -18.83 -0.89
N LYS A 5 -3.95 -18.72 -0.66
CA LYS A 5 -3.34 -18.80 0.68
C LYS A 5 -3.86 -17.72 1.61
N TYR A 6 -3.97 -16.49 1.12
CA TYR A 6 -4.51 -15.36 1.88
C TYR A 6 -5.95 -15.60 2.33
N LEU A 7 -6.82 -16.02 1.40
CA LEU A 7 -8.23 -16.31 1.66
C LEU A 7 -8.41 -17.52 2.59
N ALA A 8 -7.61 -18.58 2.40
CA ALA A 8 -7.64 -19.77 3.25
C ALA A 8 -7.27 -19.44 4.70
N ARG A 9 -6.21 -18.63 4.93
CA ARG A 9 -5.83 -18.16 6.27
C ARG A 9 -6.94 -17.37 6.95
N ARG A 10 -7.79 -16.70 6.18
CA ARG A 10 -8.96 -15.95 6.66
C ARG A 10 -10.25 -16.76 6.70
N LYS A 11 -10.20 -18.07 6.40
CA LYS A 11 -11.38 -18.95 6.31
C LYS A 11 -12.46 -18.41 5.36
N HIS A 12 -12.06 -17.72 4.30
CA HIS A 12 -12.98 -17.11 3.35
C HIS A 12 -13.64 -18.17 2.45
N PRO A 13 -14.96 -18.10 2.16
CA PRO A 13 -15.68 -19.15 1.42
C PRO A 13 -15.15 -19.35 -0.01
N LEU A 14 -14.60 -18.30 -0.61
CA LEU A 14 -14.03 -18.35 -1.96
C LEU A 14 -12.59 -18.88 -1.99
N ALA A 15 -12.00 -19.35 -0.89
CA ALA A 15 -10.58 -19.75 -0.86
C ALA A 15 -10.23 -20.85 -1.87
N ASN A 16 -11.15 -21.76 -2.18
CA ASN A 16 -10.92 -22.89 -3.09
C ASN A 16 -11.32 -22.61 -4.56
N PHE A 17 -11.14 -21.37 -5.02
CA PHE A 17 -11.33 -21.01 -6.44
C PHE A 17 -10.27 -21.67 -7.33
N ALA A 18 -10.64 -22.00 -8.57
CA ALA A 18 -9.74 -22.63 -9.54
C ALA A 18 -8.86 -21.60 -10.26
N ARG A 19 -9.43 -20.47 -10.69
CA ARG A 19 -8.74 -19.44 -11.48
C ARG A 19 -9.22 -18.01 -11.20
N ILE A 20 -8.30 -17.07 -11.38
CA ILE A 20 -8.63 -15.64 -11.46
C ILE A 20 -9.03 -15.36 -12.91
N GLN A 21 -10.18 -14.70 -13.10
CA GLN A 21 -10.70 -14.28 -14.40
C GLN A 21 -10.25 -12.84 -14.73
N SER A 22 -10.27 -11.94 -13.76
CA SER A 22 -9.78 -10.57 -13.91
C SER A 22 -9.36 -9.93 -12.59
N MET A 23 -8.54 -8.88 -12.68
CA MET A 23 -8.18 -8.00 -11.56
C MET A 23 -8.28 -6.55 -11.98
N GLU A 24 -8.94 -5.73 -11.16
CA GLU A 24 -9.20 -4.32 -11.46
C GLU A 24 -8.98 -3.43 -10.23
N ILE A 25 -8.16 -2.40 -10.38
CA ILE A 25 -8.00 -1.35 -9.38
C ILE A 25 -9.16 -0.36 -9.58
N VAL A 26 -10.14 -0.41 -8.68
CA VAL A 26 -11.37 0.39 -8.79
C VAL A 26 -11.32 1.69 -7.98
N GLU A 27 -10.36 1.82 -7.07
CA GLU A 27 -10.21 3.03 -6.26
C GLU A 27 -8.74 3.33 -5.94
N ARG A 28 -8.35 4.60 -6.07
CA ARG A 28 -7.04 5.12 -5.70
C ARG A 28 -7.15 6.34 -4.81
N SER A 29 -6.17 6.53 -3.94
CA SER A 29 -6.03 7.77 -3.18
C SER A 29 -5.52 8.90 -4.08
N ARG A 30 -5.61 10.14 -3.59
CA ARG A 30 -5.04 11.32 -4.26
C ARG A 30 -3.54 11.17 -4.59
N SER A 31 -2.80 10.37 -3.82
CA SER A 31 -1.37 10.10 -4.07
C SER A 31 -1.12 8.91 -5.01
N GLY A 32 -2.15 8.39 -5.67
CA GLY A 32 -2.08 7.29 -6.63
C GLY A 32 -2.04 5.90 -6.01
N ARG A 33 -2.11 5.77 -4.68
CA ARG A 33 -2.05 4.47 -4.00
C ARG A 33 -3.37 3.72 -4.12
N VAL A 34 -3.31 2.42 -4.36
CA VAL A 34 -4.47 1.53 -4.44
C VAL A 34 -5.20 1.51 -3.10
N LEU A 35 -6.49 1.85 -3.14
CA LEU A 35 -7.41 1.75 -2.00
C LEU A 35 -8.32 0.54 -2.11
N LYS A 36 -8.69 0.13 -3.32
CA LYS A 36 -9.55 -1.02 -3.57
C LYS A 36 -9.14 -1.76 -4.85
N LEU A 37 -8.94 -3.06 -4.71
CA LEU A 37 -8.69 -4.01 -5.80
C LEU A 37 -9.81 -5.03 -5.81
N VAL A 38 -10.48 -5.19 -6.95
CA VAL A 38 -11.48 -6.21 -7.19
C VAL A 38 -10.84 -7.36 -7.96
N VAL A 39 -11.03 -8.58 -7.46
CA VAL A 39 -10.56 -9.81 -8.10
C VAL A 39 -11.77 -10.66 -8.45
N GLN A 40 -12.00 -10.86 -9.74
CA GLN A 40 -13.02 -11.79 -10.21
C GLN A 40 -12.42 -13.19 -10.31
N THR A 41 -13.05 -14.16 -9.65
CA THR A 41 -12.69 -15.59 -9.72
C THR A 41 -13.83 -16.40 -10.32
N ASP A 42 -13.56 -17.67 -10.63
CA ASP A 42 -14.59 -18.63 -11.05
C ASP A 42 -15.66 -18.92 -9.98
N LYS A 43 -15.41 -18.56 -8.70
CA LYS A 43 -16.37 -18.73 -7.60
C LYS A 43 -17.07 -17.45 -7.17
N GLY A 44 -16.68 -16.31 -7.72
CA GLY A 44 -17.24 -15.01 -7.38
C GLY A 44 -16.19 -13.93 -7.19
N MET A 45 -16.66 -12.78 -6.73
CA MET A 45 -15.87 -11.57 -6.57
C MET A 45 -15.24 -11.48 -5.18
N VAL A 46 -13.97 -11.10 -5.11
CA VAL A 46 -13.25 -10.76 -3.89
C VAL A 46 -12.84 -9.29 -3.95
N ALA A 47 -13.30 -8.49 -2.99
CA ALA A 47 -12.86 -7.11 -2.84
C ALA A 47 -11.76 -7.04 -1.76
N LEU A 48 -10.61 -6.46 -2.11
CA LEU A 48 -9.47 -6.25 -1.22
C LEU A 48 -9.30 -4.76 -0.97
N HIS A 49 -9.20 -4.37 0.30
CA HIS A 49 -9.13 -2.98 0.71
C HIS A 49 -7.76 -2.61 1.31
N LYS A 50 -7.23 -1.45 0.90
CA LYS A 50 -6.03 -0.83 1.47
C LYS A 50 -4.85 -1.81 1.56
N THR A 51 -4.42 -2.16 2.77
CA THR A 51 -3.27 -3.04 3.02
C THR A 51 -3.53 -4.49 2.66
N GLU A 52 -4.79 -4.92 2.55
CA GLU A 52 -5.15 -6.27 2.12
C GLU A 52 -4.65 -6.55 0.71
N VAL A 53 -4.64 -5.53 -0.16
CA VAL A 53 -4.08 -5.62 -1.51
C VAL A 53 -2.62 -6.06 -1.47
N ARG A 54 -1.85 -5.57 -0.50
CA ARG A 54 -0.46 -5.97 -0.28
C ARG A 54 -0.33 -7.32 0.41
N SER A 55 -1.27 -7.69 1.28
CA SER A 55 -1.22 -8.94 2.02
C SER A 55 -1.75 -10.15 1.23
N ALA A 56 -2.61 -9.92 0.25
CA ALA A 56 -3.23 -10.95 -0.57
C ALA A 56 -2.37 -11.42 -1.73
N PHE A 57 -1.38 -10.62 -2.10
CA PHE A 57 -0.44 -10.89 -3.18
C PHE A 57 0.99 -10.65 -2.65
N VAL A 58 2.01 -10.88 -3.48
CA VAL A 58 3.37 -10.40 -3.23
C VAL A 58 3.67 -9.19 -4.14
N PRO A 59 2.96 -8.04 -4.01
CA PRO A 59 3.26 -6.86 -4.81
C PRO A 59 4.50 -6.13 -4.27
N PRO A 60 4.95 -5.05 -4.92
CA PRO A 60 5.94 -4.14 -4.35
C PRO A 60 5.64 -3.76 -2.90
N ARG A 61 6.64 -3.35 -2.11
CA ARG A 61 6.52 -3.04 -0.67
C ARG A 61 5.69 -1.76 -0.36
N SER A 62 4.74 -1.41 -1.22
CA SER A 62 3.80 -0.29 -1.14
C SER A 62 2.46 -0.66 -1.79
N THR A 63 1.50 0.26 -1.75
CA THR A 63 0.27 0.19 -2.56
C THR A 63 0.33 1.10 -3.80
N LEU A 64 1.51 1.58 -4.17
CA LEU A 64 1.72 2.44 -5.34
C LEU A 64 2.19 1.59 -6.53
N PHE A 65 1.24 0.93 -7.18
CA PHE A 65 1.49 0.12 -8.36
C PHE A 65 0.30 0.13 -9.34
N TYR A 66 0.54 -0.38 -10.52
CA TYR A 66 -0.39 -0.66 -11.61
C TYR A 66 -0.42 -2.18 -11.86
N LEU A 67 -1.51 -2.64 -12.47
CA LEU A 67 -1.65 -4.02 -12.90
C LEU A 67 -1.50 -4.05 -14.42
N GLU A 68 -0.58 -4.86 -14.91
CA GLU A 68 -0.43 -5.13 -16.33
C GLU A 68 -0.81 -6.60 -16.58
N PRO A 69 -1.87 -6.88 -17.34
CA PRO A 69 -2.24 -8.27 -17.66
C PRO A 69 -1.16 -8.90 -18.55
N VAL A 70 -0.78 -10.13 -18.19
CA VAL A 70 0.18 -10.93 -18.94
C VAL A 70 -0.58 -12.00 -19.69
N TYR A 71 -0.49 -11.97 -21.02
CA TYR A 71 -1.17 -12.90 -21.91
C TYR A 71 -0.20 -13.92 -22.52
N GLY A 72 -0.66 -15.16 -22.66
CA GLY A 72 0.05 -16.20 -23.40
C GLY A 72 -0.11 -16.08 -24.92
N THR A 73 0.50 -17.01 -25.65
CA THR A 73 0.48 -17.08 -27.13
C THR A 73 -0.93 -17.17 -27.72
N ASN A 74 -1.89 -17.76 -27.01
CA ASN A 74 -3.29 -17.86 -27.40
C ASN A 74 -4.17 -16.69 -26.89
N ARG A 75 -3.55 -15.57 -26.43
CA ARG A 75 -4.24 -14.45 -25.75
C ARG A 75 -4.99 -14.83 -24.48
N ALA A 76 -4.75 -16.02 -23.92
CA ALA A 76 -5.29 -16.35 -22.60
C ALA A 76 -4.52 -15.59 -21.52
N LEU A 77 -5.26 -15.03 -20.56
CA LEU A 77 -4.68 -14.40 -19.38
C LEU A 77 -3.90 -15.43 -18.56
N GLN A 78 -2.59 -15.21 -18.40
CA GLN A 78 -1.71 -16.07 -17.60
C GLN A 78 -1.44 -15.49 -16.21
N GLY A 79 -1.52 -14.17 -16.07
CA GLY A 79 -1.28 -13.51 -14.79
C GLY A 79 -1.30 -11.99 -14.90
N TYR A 80 -0.77 -11.34 -13.88
CA TYR A 80 -0.61 -9.90 -13.84
C TYR A 80 0.77 -9.54 -13.31
N ALA A 81 1.43 -8.60 -13.97
CA ALA A 81 2.60 -7.92 -13.43
C ALA A 81 2.14 -6.76 -12.54
N PHE A 82 2.76 -6.65 -11.37
CA PHE A 82 2.55 -5.54 -10.44
C PHE A 82 3.66 -4.51 -10.67
N VAL A 83 3.36 -3.49 -11.47
CA VAL A 83 4.35 -2.51 -11.93
C VAL A 83 4.25 -1.24 -11.09
N GLY A 84 5.30 -0.89 -10.37
CA GLY A 84 5.27 0.26 -9.47
C GLY A 84 6.47 0.31 -8.55
N GLY A 85 6.33 1.04 -7.44
CA GLY A 85 7.46 1.25 -6.55
C GLY A 85 7.12 1.92 -5.23
N GLY A 86 8.14 2.45 -4.59
CA GLY A 86 8.05 2.96 -3.22
C GLY A 86 8.08 1.85 -2.17
N PHE A 87 8.37 2.27 -0.94
CA PHE A 87 8.54 1.39 0.20
C PHE A 87 7.84 2.00 1.41
N GLY A 88 6.85 1.29 1.97
CA GLY A 88 6.09 1.74 3.13
C GLY A 88 4.72 2.32 2.79
N HIS A 89 4.05 2.85 3.82
CA HIS A 89 2.66 3.28 3.75
C HIS A 89 2.46 4.65 3.09
N GLY A 90 3.52 5.47 2.99
CA GLY A 90 3.48 6.75 2.28
C GLY A 90 2.70 7.86 2.98
N VAL A 91 2.76 7.90 4.32
CA VAL A 91 2.15 8.95 5.15
C VAL A 91 3.26 9.61 5.96
N GLY A 92 3.21 10.94 6.08
CA GLY A 92 4.24 11.72 6.77
C GLY A 92 5.54 11.83 5.95
N LEU A 93 6.68 11.64 6.62
CA LEU A 93 7.99 11.87 6.05
C LEU A 93 8.51 10.70 5.21
N SER A 94 8.91 11.00 3.97
CA SER A 94 9.70 10.09 3.15
C SER A 94 11.17 10.20 3.53
N GLN A 95 11.75 9.15 4.11
CA GLN A 95 13.16 9.13 4.55
C GLN A 95 14.13 9.41 3.39
N TYR A 96 13.88 8.81 2.23
CA TYR A 96 14.71 9.04 1.04
C TYR A 96 14.49 10.45 0.47
N GLY A 97 13.25 10.95 0.55
CA GLY A 97 12.93 12.31 0.15
C GLY A 97 13.60 13.36 1.06
N SER A 98 13.58 13.16 2.38
CA SER A 98 14.27 14.05 3.34
C SER A 98 15.78 14.03 3.15
N TYR A 99 16.37 12.85 2.85
CA TYR A 99 17.79 12.75 2.53
C TYR A 99 18.15 13.60 1.31
N ASN A 100 17.38 13.52 0.22
CA ASN A 100 17.63 14.34 -0.97
C ASN A 100 17.42 15.83 -0.72
N LEU A 101 16.38 16.22 0.03
CA LEU A 101 16.18 17.63 0.40
C LEU A 101 17.34 18.18 1.25
N ALA A 102 17.88 17.37 2.17
CA ALA A 102 19.06 17.76 2.94
C ALA A 102 20.30 17.95 2.03
N ARG A 103 20.50 17.08 1.03
CA ARG A 103 21.56 17.25 0.01
C ARG A 103 21.40 18.51 -0.84
N LEU A 104 20.16 19.00 -1.00
CA LEU A 104 19.85 20.27 -1.64
C LEU A 104 19.96 21.48 -0.68
N GLY A 105 20.49 21.27 0.54
CA GLY A 105 20.74 22.33 1.51
C GLY A 105 19.53 22.73 2.37
N TRP A 106 18.43 21.97 2.34
CA TRP A 106 17.30 22.27 3.21
C TRP A 106 17.62 21.97 4.67
N THR A 107 17.26 22.89 5.56
CA THR A 107 17.41 22.68 7.01
C THR A 107 16.42 21.62 7.51
N PRO A 108 16.71 20.92 8.63
CA PRO A 108 15.79 19.96 9.23
C PRO A 108 14.39 20.55 9.49
N ALA A 109 14.33 21.80 9.97
CA ALA A 109 13.06 22.49 10.23
C ALA A 109 12.24 22.73 8.95
N LYS A 110 12.89 23.08 7.84
CA LYS A 110 12.24 23.24 6.54
C LYS A 110 11.74 21.91 5.99
N ILE A 111 12.50 20.83 6.17
CA ILE A 111 12.09 19.48 5.75
C ILE A 111 10.88 18.99 6.55
N LEU A 112 10.90 19.17 7.87
CA LEU A 112 9.79 18.75 8.73
C LEU A 112 8.51 19.55 8.43
N SER A 113 8.60 20.86 8.27
CA SER A 113 7.42 21.69 7.90
C SER A 113 6.84 21.33 6.53
N PHE A 114 7.66 20.85 5.59
CA PHE A 114 7.17 20.34 4.31
C PHE A 114 6.36 19.05 4.44
N TYR A 115 6.83 18.07 5.24
CA TYR A 115 6.13 16.79 5.43
C TYR A 115 5.01 16.86 6.47
N TYR A 116 5.09 17.80 7.42
CA TYR A 116 4.17 17.97 8.53
C TYR A 116 3.72 19.44 8.62
N PRO A 117 2.90 19.90 7.64
CA PRO A 117 2.43 21.28 7.62
C PRO A 117 1.61 21.61 8.87
N GLY A 118 1.81 22.81 9.41
CA GLY A 118 1.12 23.28 10.62
C GLY A 118 1.70 22.75 11.95
N THR A 119 2.79 21.98 11.91
CA THR A 119 3.49 21.55 13.14
C THR A 119 4.56 22.55 13.58
N THR A 120 4.86 22.55 14.88
CA THR A 120 5.93 23.35 15.49
C THR A 120 6.94 22.43 16.16
N ILE A 121 8.23 22.72 15.96
CA ILE A 121 9.31 22.01 16.66
C ILE A 121 9.43 22.59 18.07
N GLN A 122 9.38 21.74 19.08
CA GLN A 122 9.55 22.13 20.48
C GLN A 122 10.55 21.21 21.17
N PRO A 123 11.37 21.72 22.11
CA PRO A 123 12.10 20.87 23.02
C PRO A 123 11.12 20.05 23.88
N LEU A 124 11.50 18.81 24.21
CA LEU A 124 10.74 18.01 25.17
C LEU A 124 10.76 18.69 26.54
N ASN A 125 9.61 18.68 27.23
CA ASN A 125 9.44 19.22 28.58
C ASN A 125 8.39 18.40 29.34
N ASP A 126 8.27 18.65 30.64
CA ASP A 126 7.38 17.89 31.53
C ASP A 126 5.88 18.11 31.26
N SER A 127 5.50 19.13 30.47
CA SER A 127 4.11 19.32 30.05
C SER A 127 3.74 18.50 28.81
N LEU A 128 4.72 18.01 28.05
CA LEU A 128 4.57 17.09 26.92
C LEU A 128 4.62 15.62 27.39
N VAL A 129 3.67 15.23 28.24
CA VAL A 129 3.58 13.85 28.75
C VAL A 129 2.92 12.94 27.70
N PHE A 130 3.67 12.01 27.11
CA PHE A 130 3.14 11.07 26.11
C PHE A 130 2.19 10.01 26.68
N TRP A 131 2.17 9.83 28.00
CA TRP A 131 1.26 8.93 28.69
C TRP A 131 1.37 9.15 30.21
N ARG A 132 0.29 9.56 30.88
CA ARG A 132 0.20 9.45 32.35
C ARG A 132 -0.37 8.08 32.67
N ARG A 133 0.42 7.20 33.27
CA ARG A 133 -0.11 5.97 33.88
C ARG A 133 -1.13 6.45 34.92
N GLY A 134 -2.37 5.94 34.84
CA GLY A 134 -3.43 6.28 35.78
C GLY A 134 -2.94 6.17 37.23
N GLU A 135 -3.28 7.19 38.01
CA GLU A 135 -3.31 7.13 39.47
C GLU A 135 -4.24 6.00 39.94
#